data_AF-A0A5S3RJV1-F1
#
_entry.id   AF-A0A5S3RJV1-F1
#
_cell.length_a   1.000
_cell.length_b   1.000
_cell.length_c   1.000
_cell.angle_alpha   90.00
_cell.angle_beta   90.00
_cell.angle_gamma   90.00
#
_symmetry.space_group_name_H-M   'P 1'
#
loop_
_entity.id
_entity.type
_entity.pdbx_description
1 polymer ?
#
loop_
_entity_poly.entity_id
_entity_poly.type
_entity_poly.pdbx_seq_one_letter_code
_entity_poly.pdbx_strand_id
1 'polypeptide(L)'
;PSWASFDSSTGQLSGTPSNDDVGVNNNIIISVSDGAITTALSSFNLTVNNINDAPTISGTPSITVSEDSPYQFTPTVSDIDGDSLSFSIINKPSWASFNTSTGELSGTPDNSHVGSYAALTILVGE
;
A
#
# COMPACT_ATOMS: atom_id res chain seq x y z
N PRO A 1 6.36 -6.23 -22.57
CA PRO A 1 5.64 -5.80 -21.35
C PRO A 1 4.28 -5.20 -21.70
N SER A 2 3.23 -5.47 -20.91
CA SER A 2 1.87 -4.94 -21.11
C SER A 2 1.75 -3.43 -20.88
N TRP A 3 2.60 -2.88 -20.02
CA TRP A 3 2.65 -1.45 -19.69
C TRP A 3 3.39 -0.59 -20.73
N ALA A 4 4.12 -1.21 -21.66
CA ALA A 4 4.93 -0.52 -22.65
C ALA A 4 4.22 -0.48 -24.01
N SER A 5 4.37 0.64 -24.70
CA SER A 5 3.93 0.88 -26.08
C SER A 5 5.15 1.00 -26.99
N PHE A 6 5.04 0.43 -28.19
CA PHE A 6 6.06 0.53 -29.24
C PHE A 6 5.54 1.38 -30.40
N ASP A 7 6.23 2.49 -30.67
CA ASP A 7 6.00 3.31 -31.85
C ASP A 7 6.75 2.71 -33.04
N SER A 8 6.02 2.13 -33.99
CA SER A 8 6.60 1.50 -35.18
C SER A 8 7.17 2.49 -36.20
N SER A 9 6.85 3.79 -36.09
CA SER A 9 7.38 4.82 -36.98
C SER A 9 8.74 5.34 -36.53
N THR A 10 8.97 5.39 -35.22
CA THR A 10 10.22 5.89 -34.62
C THR A 10 11.11 4.80 -34.03
N GLY A 11 10.56 3.61 -33.78
CA GLY A 11 11.22 2.54 -33.05
C GLY A 11 11.27 2.75 -31.54
N GLN A 12 10.53 3.74 -31.00
CA GLN A 12 10.53 4.04 -29.58
C GLN A 12 9.69 3.03 -28.79
N LEU A 13 10.30 2.36 -27.80
CA LEU A 13 9.61 1.64 -26.74
C LEU A 13 9.48 2.57 -25.52
N SER A 14 8.26 2.84 -25.07
CA SER A 14 7.99 3.77 -23.94
C SER A 14 6.81 3.32 -23.09
N GLY A 15 6.72 3.78 -21.84
CA GLY A 15 5.64 3.45 -20.92
C GLY A 15 6.00 3.78 -19.48
N THR A 16 5.07 3.57 -18.55
CA THR A 16 5.29 3.70 -17.10
C THR A 16 4.77 2.44 -16.43
N PRO A 17 5.63 1.56 -15.91
CA PRO A 17 5.20 0.37 -15.17
C PRO A 17 4.55 0.77 -13.83
N SER A 18 3.64 -0.07 -13.32
CA SER A 18 3.11 0.02 -11.94
C SER A 18 3.77 -1.02 -11.02
N ASN A 19 3.32 -1.10 -9.75
CA ASN A 19 3.81 -2.13 -8.84
C ASN A 19 3.48 -3.56 -9.30
N ASP A 20 2.38 -3.73 -10.05
CA ASP A 20 2.00 -5.02 -10.66
C ASP A 20 3.02 -5.51 -11.71
N ASP A 21 3.86 -4.59 -12.23
CA ASP A 21 4.85 -4.88 -13.26
C ASP A 21 6.26 -5.12 -12.70
N VAL A 22 6.44 -5.04 -11.37
CA VAL A 22 7.73 -5.29 -10.70
C VAL A 22 8.27 -6.67 -11.08
N GLY A 23 9.56 -6.71 -11.42
CA GLY A 23 10.24 -7.93 -11.82
C GLY A 23 10.78 -7.87 -13.25
N VAL A 24 11.05 -9.05 -13.82
CA VAL A 24 11.80 -9.16 -15.08
C VAL A 24 10.86 -9.47 -16.25
N ASN A 25 10.86 -8.57 -17.23
CA ASN A 25 10.28 -8.81 -18.55
C ASN A 25 11.35 -9.41 -19.47
N ASN A 26 11.24 -10.70 -19.73
CA ASN A 26 12.24 -11.44 -20.51
C ASN A 26 11.99 -11.38 -22.02
N ASN A 27 13.06 -11.59 -22.79
CA ASN A 27 13.00 -11.86 -24.23
C ASN A 27 12.29 -10.78 -25.06
N ILE A 28 12.49 -9.51 -24.73
CA ILE A 28 12.00 -8.39 -25.54
C ILE A 28 12.81 -8.34 -26.84
N ILE A 29 12.12 -8.39 -27.98
CA ILE A 29 12.71 -8.34 -29.32
C ILE A 29 12.12 -7.15 -30.07
N ILE A 30 12.98 -6.34 -30.66
CA ILE A 30 12.59 -5.26 -31.57
C ILE A 30 13.00 -5.67 -32.98
N SER A 31 12.05 -5.65 -33.91
CA SER A 31 12.26 -6.01 -35.31
C SER A 31 11.77 -4.92 -36.25
N VAL A 32 12.39 -4.83 -37.41
CA VAL A 32 11.99 -3.97 -38.52
C VAL A 32 11.79 -4.82 -39.77
N SER A 33 10.82 -4.44 -40.60
CA SER A 33 10.55 -5.10 -41.89
C SER A 33 10.20 -4.07 -42.96
N ASP A 34 10.64 -4.35 -44.18
CA ASP A 34 10.23 -3.63 -45.40
C ASP A 34 9.04 -4.29 -46.12
N GLY A 35 8.43 -5.31 -45.50
CA GLY A 35 7.34 -6.11 -46.07
C GLY A 35 7.81 -7.33 -46.89
N ALA A 36 9.12 -7.47 -47.15
CA ALA A 36 9.71 -8.64 -47.80
C ALA A 36 10.66 -9.40 -46.86
N ILE A 37 11.48 -8.66 -46.11
CA ILE A 37 12.48 -9.22 -45.18
C ILE A 37 12.26 -8.60 -43.79
N THR A 38 12.44 -9.39 -42.75
CA THR A 38 12.43 -8.94 -41.35
C THR A 38 13.78 -9.19 -40.72
N THR A 39 14.31 -8.19 -40.03
CA THR A 39 15.51 -8.33 -39.19
C THR A 39 15.20 -7.85 -37.78
N ALA A 40 15.85 -8.44 -36.78
CA ALA A 40 15.63 -8.11 -35.38
C ALA A 40 16.93 -7.86 -34.64
N LEU A 41 16.86 -7.04 -33.60
CA LEU A 41 17.92 -6.94 -32.59
C LEU A 41 18.01 -8.25 -31.80
N SER A 42 19.15 -8.47 -31.16
CA SER A 42 19.25 -9.47 -30.10
C SER A 42 18.23 -9.17 -29.01
N SER A 43 17.60 -10.22 -28.48
CA SER A 43 16.65 -10.07 -27.40
C SER A 43 17.33 -9.51 -26.15
N PHE A 44 16.61 -8.71 -25.38
CA PHE A 44 17.06 -8.23 -24.08
C PHE A 44 15.99 -8.44 -23.02
N ASN A 45 16.39 -8.32 -21.75
CA ASN A 45 15.49 -8.33 -20.61
C ASN A 45 15.37 -6.90 -20.06
N LEU A 46 14.19 -6.57 -19.56
CA LEU A 46 13.91 -5.31 -18.90
C LEU A 46 13.46 -5.58 -17.47
N THR A 47 14.19 -5.06 -16.49
CA THR A 47 13.85 -5.21 -15.07
C THR A 47 13.16 -3.95 -14.59
N VAL A 48 11.95 -4.11 -14.05
CA VAL A 48 11.24 -3.09 -13.29
C VAL A 48 11.64 -3.28 -11.83
N ASN A 49 12.38 -2.31 -11.29
CA ASN A 49 12.73 -2.30 -9.88
C ASN A 49 11.56 -1.76 -9.08
N ASN A 50 11.24 -2.42 -7.97
CA ASN A 50 10.31 -1.89 -6.99
C ASN A 50 10.90 -0.60 -6.35
N ILE A 51 10.01 0.35 -6.06
CA ILE A 51 10.27 1.53 -5.27
C ILE A 51 9.22 1.51 -4.17
N ASN A 52 9.67 1.67 -2.93
CA ASN A 52 8.82 1.64 -1.75
C ASN A 52 7.69 2.68 -1.85
N ASP A 53 6.47 2.21 -1.66
CA ASP A 53 5.23 2.95 -1.58
C ASP A 53 4.73 2.93 -0.12
N ALA A 54 4.31 4.08 0.41
CA ALA A 54 3.87 4.14 1.80
C ALA A 54 2.56 3.35 2.02
N PRO A 55 2.35 2.78 3.23
CA PRO A 55 1.12 2.06 3.54
C PRO A 55 -0.08 3.00 3.58
N THR A 56 -1.24 2.42 3.33
CA THR A 56 -2.55 3.08 3.42
C THR A 56 -3.30 2.61 4.65
N ILE A 57 -4.04 3.51 5.29
CA ILE A 57 -4.85 3.24 6.48
C ILE A 57 -6.25 3.83 6.32
N SER A 58 -7.27 3.08 6.74
CA SER A 58 -8.68 3.49 6.66
C SER A 58 -9.52 2.85 7.76
N GLY A 59 -10.79 3.28 7.85
CA GLY A 59 -11.75 2.80 8.83
C GLY A 59 -12.43 3.94 9.58
N THR A 60 -13.63 3.68 10.10
CA THR A 60 -14.42 4.67 10.84
C THR A 60 -14.70 4.14 12.24
N PRO A 61 -13.99 4.62 13.27
CA PRO A 61 -14.25 4.20 14.65
C PRO A 61 -15.58 4.77 15.15
N SER A 62 -16.18 4.09 16.13
CA SER A 62 -17.20 4.74 16.96
C SER A 62 -16.55 5.85 17.77
N ILE A 63 -17.18 7.03 17.79
CA ILE A 63 -16.69 8.22 18.50
C ILE A 63 -17.28 8.38 19.90
N THR A 64 -18.18 7.48 20.28
CA THR A 64 -18.80 7.39 21.61
C THR A 64 -18.87 5.94 22.04
N VAL A 65 -18.80 5.72 23.35
CA VAL A 65 -19.05 4.44 24.01
C VAL A 65 -19.62 4.76 25.39
N SER A 66 -20.60 3.98 25.84
CA SER A 66 -21.11 4.09 27.20
C SER A 66 -20.06 3.58 28.18
N GLU A 67 -20.04 4.11 29.40
CA GLU A 67 -19.32 3.44 30.48
C GLU A 67 -19.82 2.00 30.66
N ASP A 68 -18.95 1.15 31.21
CA ASP A 68 -19.13 -0.28 31.42
C ASP A 68 -19.40 -1.10 30.14
N SER A 69 -19.28 -0.47 28.96
CA SER A 69 -19.49 -1.13 27.66
C SER A 69 -18.15 -1.33 26.93
N PRO A 70 -17.92 -2.51 26.34
CA PRO A 70 -16.69 -2.77 25.59
C PRO A 70 -16.61 -1.90 24.34
N TYR A 71 -15.43 -1.33 24.12
CA TYR A 71 -15.02 -0.66 22.90
C TYR A 71 -14.02 -1.52 22.15
N GLN A 72 -14.16 -1.60 20.83
CA GLN A 72 -13.18 -2.20 19.94
C GLN A 72 -13.20 -1.50 18.60
N PHE A 73 -12.02 -1.17 18.08
CA PHE A 73 -11.82 -0.67 16.74
C PHE A 73 -10.49 -1.17 16.19
N THR A 74 -10.50 -1.71 14.97
CA THR A 74 -9.29 -2.10 14.25
C THR A 74 -9.33 -1.40 12.88
N PRO A 75 -8.30 -0.62 12.51
CA PRO A 75 -8.24 -0.01 11.19
C PRO A 75 -7.98 -1.06 10.11
N THR A 76 -8.39 -0.76 8.88
CA THR A 76 -7.97 -1.52 7.71
C THR A 76 -6.71 -0.89 7.15
N VAL A 77 -5.69 -1.71 6.92
CA VAL A 77 -4.42 -1.28 6.30
C VAL A 77 -4.11 -2.10 5.07
N SER A 78 -3.39 -1.48 4.14
CA SER A 78 -2.80 -2.17 3.00
C SER A 78 -1.48 -1.52 2.63
N ASP A 79 -0.52 -2.37 2.31
CA ASP A 79 0.77 -2.01 1.77
C ASP A 79 0.94 -2.76 0.45
N ILE A 80 1.27 -2.03 -0.63
CA ILE A 80 1.30 -2.63 -1.97
C ILE A 80 2.60 -3.42 -2.20
N ASP A 81 3.64 -3.15 -1.41
CA ASP A 81 4.94 -3.81 -1.46
C ASP A 81 5.00 -5.05 -0.58
N GLY A 82 4.03 -5.18 0.35
CA GLY A 82 3.92 -6.29 1.27
C GLY A 82 4.86 -6.16 2.46
N ASP A 83 5.26 -4.93 2.79
CA ASP A 83 6.15 -4.65 3.90
C ASP A 83 5.49 -4.95 5.26
N SER A 84 6.34 -5.24 6.25
CA SER A 84 5.88 -5.47 7.61
C SER A 84 5.51 -4.14 8.24
N LEU A 85 4.27 -4.04 8.73
CA LEU A 85 3.75 -2.79 9.28
C LEU A 85 3.79 -2.77 10.81
N SER A 86 4.04 -1.59 11.35
CA SER A 86 3.95 -1.26 12.76
C SER A 86 2.96 -0.11 12.99
N PHE A 87 2.30 -0.15 14.15
CA PHE A 87 1.26 0.82 14.50
C PHE A 87 1.65 1.62 15.73
N SER A 88 1.25 2.90 15.73
CA SER A 88 1.35 3.77 16.89
C SER A 88 0.06 4.57 17.10
N ILE A 89 -0.10 5.13 18.29
CA ILE A 89 -1.30 5.88 18.65
C ILE A 89 -0.94 7.12 19.48
N ILE A 90 -1.55 8.25 19.13
CA ILE A 90 -1.44 9.52 19.83
C ILE A 90 -2.75 9.76 20.60
N ASN A 91 -2.64 10.32 21.81
CA ASN A 91 -3.75 10.60 22.72
C ASN A 91 -4.61 9.40 23.12
N LYS A 92 -4.01 8.21 23.18
CA LYS A 92 -4.70 6.98 23.64
C LYS A 92 -5.27 7.18 25.04
N PRO A 93 -6.57 6.91 25.26
CA PRO A 93 -7.17 6.93 26.59
C PRO A 93 -6.47 5.97 27.55
N SER A 94 -6.46 6.31 28.84
CA SER A 94 -5.85 5.47 29.89
C SER A 94 -6.58 4.13 30.05
N TRP A 95 -7.89 4.11 29.83
CA TRP A 95 -8.72 2.90 29.92
C TRP A 95 -8.54 1.93 28.73
N ALA A 96 -7.96 2.39 27.62
CA ALA A 96 -7.84 1.61 26.41
C ALA A 96 -6.46 0.94 26.28
N SER A 97 -6.44 -0.27 25.73
CA SER A 97 -5.25 -0.98 25.26
C SER A 97 -5.09 -0.79 23.75
N PHE A 98 -3.85 -0.82 23.27
CA PHE A 98 -3.53 -0.69 21.85
C PHE A 98 -2.54 -1.76 21.42
N ASN A 99 -2.88 -2.50 20.37
CA ASN A 99 -2.02 -3.53 19.80
C ASN A 99 -1.17 -2.93 18.67
N THR A 100 0.14 -2.80 18.88
CA THR A 100 1.07 -2.19 17.92
C THR A 100 1.34 -3.04 16.68
N SER A 101 0.87 -4.28 16.64
CA SER A 101 0.99 -5.18 15.49
C SER A 101 -0.27 -5.20 14.62
N THR A 102 -1.43 -4.84 15.17
CA THR A 102 -2.72 -4.88 14.44
C THR A 102 -3.42 -3.54 14.34
N GLY A 103 -2.99 -2.54 15.11
CA GLY A 103 -3.66 -1.25 15.24
C GLY A 103 -4.97 -1.31 16.05
N GLU A 104 -5.30 -2.46 16.66
CA GLU A 104 -6.52 -2.61 17.44
C GLU A 104 -6.48 -1.74 18.70
N LEU A 105 -7.49 -0.89 18.85
CA LEU A 105 -7.80 -0.14 20.05
C LEU A 105 -9.00 -0.79 20.75
N SER A 106 -8.82 -1.26 21.98
CA SER A 106 -9.87 -1.95 22.73
C SER A 106 -9.85 -1.66 24.23
N GLY A 107 -10.98 -1.83 24.91
CA GLY A 107 -11.10 -1.65 26.36
C GLY A 107 -12.51 -1.33 26.82
N THR A 108 -12.70 -1.21 28.12
CA THR A 108 -13.99 -0.85 28.73
C THR A 108 -13.78 0.33 29.67
N PRO A 109 -14.32 1.53 29.38
CA PRO A 109 -14.24 2.66 30.30
C PRO A 109 -15.17 2.44 31.50
N ASP A 110 -14.75 2.86 32.69
CA ASP A 110 -15.60 2.96 33.88
C ASP A 110 -16.13 4.39 34.08
N ASN A 111 -16.93 4.60 35.12
CA ASN A 111 -17.49 5.91 35.46
C ASN A 111 -16.45 7.04 35.60
N SER A 112 -15.21 6.74 36.03
CA SER A 112 -14.15 7.74 36.17
C SER A 112 -13.61 8.25 34.82
N HIS A 113 -13.90 7.53 33.74
CA HIS A 113 -13.49 7.83 32.36
C HIS A 113 -14.56 8.59 31.56
N VAL A 114 -15.71 8.91 32.17
CA VAL A 114 -16.80 9.67 31.54
C VAL A 114 -16.32 11.09 31.21
N GLY A 115 -16.44 11.48 29.95
CA GLY A 115 -16.04 12.80 29.47
C GLY A 115 -15.70 12.82 27.99
N SER A 116 -15.06 13.90 27.55
CA SER A 116 -14.54 14.05 26.19
C SER A 116 -13.03 13.90 26.17
N TYR A 117 -12.52 13.25 25.12
CA TYR A 117 -11.09 13.06 24.91
C TYR A 117 -10.60 13.97 23.78
N ALA A 118 -9.31 14.29 23.79
CA ALA A 118 -8.66 14.90 22.64
C ALA A 118 -8.78 13.99 21.41
N ALA A 119 -8.49 14.52 20.22
CA ALA A 119 -8.47 13.70 19.01
C ALA A 119 -7.41 12.59 19.14
N LEU A 120 -7.86 11.34 19.05
CA LEU A 120 -7.01 10.16 18.94
C LEU A 120 -6.52 10.05 17.49
N THR A 121 -5.27 9.63 17.29
CA THR A 121 -4.72 9.40 15.95
C THR A 121 -3.97 8.10 15.94
N ILE A 122 -4.39 7.16 15.09
CA ILE A 122 -3.65 5.93 14.82
C ILE A 122 -2.79 6.18 13.58
N LEU A 123 -1.52 5.83 13.66
CA LEU A 123 -0.58 5.88 12.56
C LEU A 123 -0.10 4.47 12.23
N VAL A 124 0.17 4.23 10.95
CA VAL A 124 0.83 3.01 10.45
C VAL A 124 2.09 3.42 9.70
N GLY A 125 3.13 2.62 9.81
CA GLY A 125 4.37 2.76 9.05
C GLY A 125 5.13 1.44 9.02
N GLU A 126 6.07 1.34 8.10
CA GLU A 126 7.02 0.21 7.97
C GLU A 126 8.10 0.23 9.06
#